data_AF-A0A963ZSQ5-F1
#
_entry.id   AF-A0A963ZSQ5-F1
#
_cell.length_a   1.000
_cell.length_b   1.000
_cell.length_c   1.000
_cell.angle_alpha   90.00
_cell.angle_beta   90.00
_cell.angle_gamma   90.00
#
_symmetry.space_group_name_H-M   'P 1'
#
loop_
_entity.id
_entity.type
_entity.pdbx_description
1 polymer ?
#
loop_
_entity_poly.entity_id
_entity_poly.type
_entity_poly.pdbx_seq_one_letter_code
_entity_poly.pdbx_strand_id
1 'polypeptide(L)'
;MSLEDLQVTKDLVARDFELEAVEEQISEEQLFDLLADRVAFLLENRVEFLLSLMYRLDIDEHLVNEALSLTAPEPANIGLTRLILNRQKQRAFTKRHYKTGPIDEGDEWDF
;
A
#
# COMPACT_ATOMS: atom_id res chain seq x y z
N MET A 1 -4.96 3.02 -14.52
CA MET A 1 -4.88 3.99 -13.40
C MET A 1 -4.59 5.36 -13.97
N SER A 2 -5.10 6.46 -13.40
CA SER A 2 -4.76 7.82 -13.91
C SER A 2 -3.37 8.26 -13.42
N LEU A 3 -2.73 9.24 -14.10
CA LEU A 3 -1.43 9.78 -13.68
C LEU A 3 -1.47 10.37 -12.27
N GLU A 4 -2.57 11.04 -11.91
CA GLU A 4 -2.77 11.57 -10.57
C GLU A 4 -2.92 10.47 -9.51
N ASP A 5 -3.60 9.37 -9.82
CA ASP A 5 -3.70 8.21 -8.91
C ASP A 5 -2.34 7.57 -8.69
N LEU A 6 -1.53 7.47 -9.75
CA LEU A 6 -0.18 6.93 -9.68
C LEU A 6 0.69 7.81 -8.77
N GLN A 7 0.60 9.14 -8.91
CA GLN A 7 1.33 10.08 -8.06
C GLN A 7 0.91 9.94 -6.58
N VAL A 8 -0.39 9.89 -6.27
CA VAL A 8 -0.85 9.69 -4.88
C VAL A 8 -0.43 8.33 -4.34
N THR A 9 -0.48 7.29 -5.17
CA THR A 9 -0.03 5.93 -4.80
C THR A 9 1.46 5.94 -4.48
N LYS A 10 2.27 6.57 -5.33
CA LYS A 10 3.72 6.75 -5.14
C LYS A 10 4.01 7.44 -3.81
N ASP A 11 3.32 8.54 -3.52
CA ASP A 11 3.54 9.31 -2.29
C ASP A 11 3.18 8.50 -1.03
N LEU A 12 2.10 7.72 -1.09
CA LEU A 12 1.71 6.84 0.01
C LEU A 12 2.72 5.73 0.23
N VAL A 13 3.17 5.06 -0.84
CA VAL A 13 4.18 4.00 -0.78
C VAL A 13 5.50 4.54 -0.25
N ALA A 14 5.99 5.66 -0.79
CA ALA A 14 7.27 6.25 -0.39
C ALA A 14 7.28 6.61 1.10
N ARG A 15 6.19 7.21 1.60
CA ARG A 15 6.03 7.53 3.01
C ARG A 15 5.95 6.29 3.90
N ASP A 16 5.09 5.34 3.55
CA ASP A 16 4.79 4.19 4.42
C ASP A 16 5.96 3.17 4.46
N PHE A 17 6.81 3.13 3.42
CA PHE A 17 7.93 2.19 3.30
C PHE A 17 9.33 2.82 3.37
N GLU A 18 9.40 4.12 3.67
CA GLU A 18 10.66 4.88 3.81
C GLU A 18 11.50 4.80 2.52
N LEU A 19 10.86 4.92 1.34
CA LEU A 19 11.58 4.95 0.07
C LEU A 19 12.19 6.33 -0.14
N GLU A 20 13.52 6.38 -0.20
CA GLU A 20 14.24 7.60 -0.53
C GLU A 20 14.30 7.80 -2.06
N ALA A 21 14.26 9.06 -2.49
CA ALA A 21 14.55 9.47 -3.86
C ALA A 21 13.74 8.77 -4.97
N VAL A 22 12.43 8.52 -4.75
CA VAL A 22 11.57 8.04 -5.83
C VAL A 22 11.46 9.12 -6.91
N GLU A 23 11.78 8.77 -8.16
CA GLU A 23 11.76 9.71 -9.28
C GLU A 23 10.39 10.39 -9.45
N GLU A 24 10.41 11.63 -9.94
CA GLU A 24 9.18 12.38 -10.18
C GLU A 24 8.31 11.69 -11.22
N GLN A 25 8.93 11.18 -12.28
CA GLN A 25 8.29 10.39 -13.34
C GLN A 25 8.72 8.93 -13.23
N ILE A 26 7.89 8.11 -12.58
CA ILE A 26 8.09 6.67 -12.46
C ILE A 26 6.88 5.93 -13.01
N SER A 27 7.09 4.82 -13.71
CA SER A 27 6.00 3.94 -14.15
C SER A 27 5.46 3.11 -12.97
N GLU A 28 4.27 2.54 -13.14
CA GLU A 28 3.72 1.62 -12.13
C GLU A 28 4.61 0.37 -11.94
N GLU A 29 5.20 -0.13 -13.03
CA GLU A 29 6.12 -1.26 -13.01
C GLU A 29 7.41 -0.93 -12.25
N GLN A 30 8.01 0.23 -12.52
CA GLN A 30 9.21 0.68 -11.80
C GLN A 30 8.92 0.93 -10.30
N LEU A 31 7.73 1.45 -9.96
CA LEU A 31 7.31 1.59 -8.57
C LEU A 31 7.13 0.23 -7.90
N PHE A 32 6.58 -0.75 -8.62
CA PHE A 32 6.45 -2.12 -8.16
C PHE A 32 7.82 -2.73 -7.87
N ASP A 33 8.77 -2.64 -8.80
CA ASP A 33 10.12 -3.21 -8.64
C ASP A 33 10.86 -2.57 -7.46
N LEU A 34 10.81 -1.23 -7.36
CA LEU A 34 11.43 -0.50 -6.24
C LEU A 34 10.83 -0.93 -4.89
N LEU A 35 9.51 -1.11 -4.82
CA LEU A 35 8.84 -1.58 -3.62
C LEU A 35 9.19 -3.05 -3.34
N ALA A 36 9.31 -3.90 -4.36
CA ALA A 36 9.68 -5.31 -4.20
C ALA A 36 11.08 -5.49 -3.62
N ASP A 37 12.04 -4.67 -4.05
CA ASP A 37 13.39 -4.64 -3.48
C ASP A 37 13.36 -4.19 -2.03
N ARG A 38 12.57 -3.16 -1.71
CA ARG A 38 12.40 -2.70 -0.33
C ARG A 38 11.75 -3.77 0.55
N VAL A 39 10.72 -4.44 0.06
CA VAL A 39 10.04 -5.51 0.81
C VAL A 39 10.98 -6.69 1.02
N ALA A 40 11.82 -7.06 0.04
CA ALA A 40 12.86 -8.07 0.23
C ALA A 40 13.82 -7.70 1.35
N PHE A 41 14.33 -6.45 1.35
CA PHE A 41 15.17 -5.96 2.45
C PHE A 41 14.46 -6.03 3.81
N LEU A 42 13.18 -5.63 3.88
CA LEU A 42 12.43 -5.66 5.14
C LEU A 42 12.14 -7.09 5.61
N LEU A 43 11.88 -8.04 4.71
CA LEU A 43 11.72 -9.46 5.05
C LEU A 43 12.98 -10.01 5.72
N GLU A 44 14.16 -9.67 5.19
CA GLU A 44 15.43 -10.17 5.71
C GLU A 44 15.87 -9.47 7.00
N ASN A 45 15.62 -8.17 7.13
CA ASN A 45 16.25 -7.34 8.16
C ASN A 45 15.28 -6.81 9.21
N ARG A 46 13.99 -6.66 8.90
CA ARG A 46 13.00 -5.96 9.72
C ARG A 46 11.58 -6.54 9.57
N VAL A 47 11.44 -7.88 9.64
CA VAL A 47 10.17 -8.56 9.35
C VAL A 47 9.03 -8.11 10.26
N GLU A 48 9.30 -7.89 11.56
CA GLU A 48 8.28 -7.40 12.50
C GLU A 48 7.74 -6.02 12.10
N PHE A 49 8.62 -5.14 11.60
CA PHE A 49 8.21 -3.84 11.09
C PHE A 49 7.37 -4.00 9.83
N LEU A 50 7.77 -4.86 8.89
CA LEU A 50 6.99 -5.15 7.68
C LEU A 50 5.58 -5.64 8.03
N LEU A 51 5.45 -6.62 8.94
CA LEU A 51 4.15 -7.13 9.38
C LEU A 51 3.32 -6.01 10.03
N SER A 52 3.92 -5.17 10.87
CA SER A 52 3.23 -4.02 11.47
C SER A 52 2.69 -3.03 10.43
N LEU A 53 3.41 -2.85 9.31
CA LEU A 53 2.92 -2.06 8.18
C LEU A 53 1.73 -2.74 7.52
N MET A 54 1.76 -4.06 7.31
CA MET A 54 0.63 -4.79 6.70
C MET A 54 -0.66 -4.59 7.51
N TYR A 55 -0.59 -4.71 8.84
CA TYR A 55 -1.72 -4.45 9.73
C TYR A 55 -2.22 -3.00 9.64
N ARG A 56 -1.31 -2.02 9.66
CA ARG A 56 -1.68 -0.59 9.56
C ARG A 56 -2.33 -0.24 8.23
N LEU A 57 -1.91 -0.91 7.16
CA LEU A 57 -2.48 -0.76 5.83
C LEU A 57 -3.80 -1.50 5.68
N ASP A 58 -4.23 -2.27 6.68
CA ASP A 58 -5.47 -3.05 6.63
C ASP A 58 -5.43 -4.02 5.44
N ILE A 59 -4.33 -4.79 5.38
CA ILE A 59 -4.14 -5.89 4.43
C ILE A 59 -4.56 -7.19 5.13
N ASP A 60 -5.39 -7.99 4.46
CA ASP A 60 -5.91 -9.24 4.99
C ASP A 60 -4.77 -10.20 5.37
N GLU A 61 -4.77 -10.63 6.64
CA GLU A 61 -3.75 -11.52 7.21
C GLU A 61 -3.68 -12.88 6.49
N HIS A 62 -4.82 -13.40 6.00
CA HIS A 62 -4.83 -14.64 5.22
C HIS A 62 -4.03 -14.48 3.92
N LEU A 63 -4.16 -13.35 3.23
CA LEU A 63 -3.41 -13.08 2.00
C LEU A 63 -1.91 -12.89 2.29
N VAL A 64 -1.57 -12.25 3.41
CA VAL A 64 -0.17 -12.12 3.86
C VAL A 64 0.44 -13.50 4.12
N ASN A 65 -0.28 -14.37 4.84
CA ASN A 65 0.16 -15.74 5.12
C ASN A 65 0.30 -16.59 3.85
N GLU A 66 -0.61 -16.45 2.89
CA GLU A 66 -0.50 -17.10 1.58
C GLU A 66 0.74 -16.63 0.81
N ALA A 67 1.00 -15.32 0.79
CA ALA A 67 2.17 -14.75 0.13
C ALA A 67 3.50 -15.17 0.80
N LEU A 68 3.49 -15.43 2.11
CA LEU A 68 4.66 -15.92 2.86
C LEU A 68 4.83 -17.45 2.79
N SER A 69 3.87 -18.17 2.22
CA SER A 69 3.91 -19.63 2.17
C SER A 69 5.07 -20.16 1.31
N LEU A 70 5.73 -21.23 1.75
CA LEU A 70 6.74 -21.94 0.97
C LEU A 70 6.18 -22.56 -0.33
N THR A 71 4.85 -22.74 -0.40
CA THR A 71 4.16 -23.25 -1.59
C THR A 71 3.58 -22.14 -2.45
N ALA A 72 3.86 -20.87 -2.14
CA ALA A 72 3.42 -19.75 -2.95
C ALA A 72 4.03 -19.85 -4.36
N PRO A 73 3.28 -19.48 -5.42
CA PRO A 73 3.75 -19.56 -6.80
C PRO A 73 4.84 -18.54 -7.13
N GLU A 74 4.99 -17.50 -6.30
CA GLU A 74 5.96 -16.42 -6.46
C GLU A 74 6.73 -16.18 -5.16
N PRO A 75 7.91 -15.54 -5.24
CA PRO A 75 8.66 -15.15 -4.05
C PRO A 75 7.84 -14.23 -3.13
N ALA A 76 8.05 -14.37 -1.81
CA ALA A 76 7.28 -13.64 -0.81
C ALA A 76 7.30 -12.11 -1.00
N ASN A 77 8.44 -11.53 -1.36
CA ASN A 77 8.55 -10.10 -1.60
C ASN A 77 7.68 -9.63 -2.78
N ILE A 78 7.51 -10.46 -3.81
CA ILE A 78 6.68 -10.15 -4.98
C ILE A 78 5.20 -10.21 -4.58
N GLY A 79 4.79 -11.27 -3.89
CA GLY A 79 3.41 -11.44 -3.42
C GLY A 79 2.98 -10.31 -2.48
N LEU A 80 3.80 -10.01 -1.48
CA LEU A 80 3.53 -8.93 -0.54
C LEU A 80 3.50 -7.56 -1.22
N THR A 81 4.44 -7.27 -2.12
CA THR A 81 4.44 -6.01 -2.90
C THR A 81 3.14 -5.81 -3.66
N ARG A 82 2.61 -6.88 -4.26
CA ARG A 82 1.33 -6.81 -4.98
C ARG A 82 0.17 -6.47 -4.05
N LEU A 83 0.10 -7.10 -2.86
CA LEU A 83 -0.92 -6.78 -1.86
C LEU A 83 -0.83 -5.32 -1.40
N ILE A 84 0.38 -4.86 -1.09
CA ILE A 84 0.66 -3.48 -0.66
C ILE A 84 0.24 -2.49 -1.74
N LEU A 85 0.72 -2.67 -2.97
CA LEU A 85 0.48 -1.73 -4.05
C LEU A 85 -1.02 -1.66 -4.38
N ASN A 86 -1.70 -2.81 -4.41
CA ASN A 86 -3.17 -2.84 -4.60
C ASN A 86 -3.91 -2.07 -3.52
N ARG A 87 -3.53 -2.25 -2.24
CA ARG A 87 -4.15 -1.52 -1.12
C ARG A 87 -3.90 -0.02 -1.21
N GLN A 88 -2.70 0.40 -1.58
CA GLN A 88 -2.36 1.82 -1.74
C GLN A 88 -3.10 2.47 -2.91
N LYS A 89 -3.25 1.75 -4.03
CA LYS A 89 -4.08 2.19 -5.15
C LYS A 89 -5.55 2.37 -4.74
N GLN A 90 -6.09 1.45 -3.95
CA GLN A 90 -7.45 1.57 -3.41
C GLN A 90 -7.60 2.80 -2.48
N ARG A 91 -6.60 3.08 -1.64
CA ARG A 91 -6.58 4.28 -0.78
C ARG A 91 -6.51 5.56 -1.61
N ALA A 92 -5.65 5.60 -2.62
CA ALA A 92 -5.53 6.73 -3.55
C ALA A 92 -6.86 7.02 -4.24
N PHE A 93 -7.51 5.97 -4.78
CA PHE A 93 -8.84 6.07 -5.38
C PHE A 93 -9.88 6.58 -4.38
N THR A 94 -9.97 5.98 -3.19
CA THR A 94 -10.96 6.34 -2.17
C THR A 94 -10.83 7.80 -1.75
N LYS A 95 -9.59 8.26 -1.52
CA LYS A 95 -9.29 9.66 -1.13
C LYS A 95 -9.72 10.67 -2.19
N ARG A 96 -9.73 10.29 -3.47
CA ARG A 96 -10.17 11.15 -4.58
C ARG A 96 -11.68 11.13 -4.78
N HIS A 97 -12.28 9.94 -4.73
CA HIS A 97 -13.68 9.74 -5.09
C HIS A 97 -14.67 9.91 -3.94
N TYR A 98 -14.23 9.70 -2.69
CA TYR A 98 -15.06 9.81 -1.49
C TYR A 98 -14.56 10.92 -0.57
N LYS A 99 -14.22 12.09 -1.13
CA LYS A 99 -14.19 13.32 -0.32
C LYS A 99 -15.60 13.51 0.22
N THR A 100 -15.82 13.09 1.46
CA THR A 100 -17.01 13.45 2.22
C THR A 100 -17.17 14.95 2.10
N GLY A 101 -18.29 15.39 1.52
CA GLY A 101 -18.72 16.77 1.68
C GLY A 101 -18.78 17.11 3.18
N PRO A 102 -18.74 18.40 3.55
CA PRO A 102 -18.96 18.80 4.94
C PRO A 102 -20.21 18.06 5.45
N ILE A 103 -20.07 17.44 6.61
CA ILE A 103 -21.19 16.87 7.36
C ILE A 103 -22.18 18.03 7.48
N ASP A 104 -23.36 17.91 6.91
CA ASP A 104 -24.43 18.87 7.16
C ASP A 104 -24.76 18.70 8.65
N GLU A 105 -24.32 19.66 9.47
CA GLU A 105 -24.60 19.74 10.91
C GLU A 105 -26.12 20.00 11.07
N GLY A 106 -26.93 18.98 10.81
CA GLY A 106 -28.39 19.09 10.76
C GLY A 106 -29.16 17.96 11.45
N ASP A 107 -28.53 16.83 11.74
CA ASP A 107 -29.18 15.75 12.51
C ASP A 107 -28.68 15.78 13.97
N GLU A 108 -29.19 16.76 14.71
CA GLU A 108 -29.34 16.66 16.16
C GLU A 108 -30.21 15.42 16.46
N TRP A 109 -29.57 14.34 16.90
CA TRP A 109 -30.30 13.19 17.45
C TRP A 109 -30.88 13.59 18.81
N ASP A 110 -32.15 13.98 18.83
CA ASP A 110 -32.94 14.09 20.06
C ASP A 110 -33.01 12.71 20.73
N PHE A 111 -32.31 12.55 21.86
CA PHE A 111 -32.38 11.42 22.78
C PHE A 111 -33.23 11.75 24.01
#